data_AF-A0A536IJF9-F1
#
_entry.id   AF-A0A536IJF9-F1
#
_cell.length_a   1.000
_cell.length_b   1.000
_cell.length_c   1.000
_cell.angle_alpha   90.00
_cell.angle_beta   90.00
_cell.angle_gamma   90.00
#
_symmetry.space_group_name_H-M   'P 1'
#
loop_
_entity.id
_entity.type
_entity.pdbx_description
1 polymer ?
#
loop_
_entity_poly.entity_id
_entity_poly.type
_entity_poly.pdbx_seq_one_letter_code
_entity_poly.pdbx_strand_id
1 'polypeptide(L)'
;MRIRLLVTAATLAALVITACGGGTAAPSASAGASATAAGPLPDVKIGLATSKSGAANFYNPQQTQGAQLAVDQFNATGGFQGGRQKIQLIVEDDGSVRDQGITV
;
A
#
# COMPACT_ATOMS: atom_id res chain seq x y z
N MET A 1 55.16 19.54 -29.54
CA MET A 1 54.33 20.73 -29.87
C MET A 1 53.23 20.26 -30.83
N ARG A 2 51.97 20.23 -30.35
CA ARG A 2 50.70 19.68 -30.92
C ARG A 2 49.97 18.72 -29.95
N ILE A 3 50.31 18.69 -28.65
CA ILE A 3 49.45 19.31 -27.63
C ILE A 3 48.12 19.84 -28.21
N ARG A 4 47.01 19.23 -27.76
CA ARG A 4 45.66 19.83 -27.68
C ARG A 4 44.97 20.21 -28.99
N LEU A 5 44.71 19.29 -29.93
CA LEU A 5 43.80 19.71 -31.01
C LEU A 5 42.75 18.76 -31.57
N LEU A 6 42.70 17.46 -31.26
CA LEU A 6 41.70 16.61 -31.95
C LEU A 6 41.07 15.53 -31.04
N VAL A 7 40.85 15.86 -29.76
CA VAL A 7 39.90 15.15 -28.87
C VAL A 7 38.51 15.82 -28.92
N THR A 8 38.29 16.71 -29.89
CA THR A 8 37.11 17.59 -29.98
C THR A 8 36.51 17.52 -31.38
N ALA A 9 35.82 16.42 -31.68
CA ALA A 9 34.82 16.34 -32.75
C ALA A 9 33.69 15.46 -32.20
N ALA A 10 32.95 15.98 -31.22
CA ALA A 10 31.77 16.78 -31.52
C ALA A 10 30.76 15.97 -32.35
N THR A 11 30.32 14.83 -31.79
CA THR A 11 28.93 14.38 -31.93
C THR A 11 28.03 15.38 -31.20
N LEU A 12 27.92 16.55 -31.82
CA LEU A 12 26.94 17.59 -31.60
C LEU A 12 25.64 17.16 -32.30
N ALA A 13 24.49 17.49 -31.69
CA ALA A 13 23.10 17.28 -32.10
C ALA A 13 22.49 15.94 -31.61
N ALA A 14 21.53 15.89 -30.69
CA ALA A 14 20.49 16.87 -30.37
C ALA A 14 20.10 16.85 -28.87
N LEU A 15 20.50 17.91 -28.15
CA LEU A 15 19.58 18.66 -27.27
C LEU A 15 18.46 19.20 -28.19
N VAL A 16 17.18 19.26 -27.82
CA VAL A 16 16.55 20.20 -26.88
C VAL A 16 15.06 19.80 -26.79
N ILE A 17 14.45 19.90 -25.58
CA ILE A 17 13.03 20.14 -25.22
C ILE A 17 12.91 19.57 -23.78
N THR A 18 12.55 20.24 -22.68
CA THR A 18 11.97 21.54 -22.30
C THR A 18 12.13 21.56 -20.76
N ALA A 19 12.80 22.53 -20.15
CA ALA A 19 12.27 23.85 -19.75
C ALA A 19 11.43 23.87 -18.46
N CYS A 20 11.87 24.75 -17.55
CA CYS A 20 11.15 25.46 -16.49
C CYS A 20 11.24 24.92 -15.04
N GLY A 21 11.94 25.68 -14.19
CA GLY A 21 11.95 25.54 -12.72
C GLY A 21 13.31 25.83 -12.11
N GLY A 22 13.72 27.09 -12.06
CA GLY A 22 15.06 27.52 -11.64
C GLY A 22 15.39 27.28 -10.15
N GLY A 23 16.69 27.13 -9.87
CA GLY A 23 17.25 27.12 -8.51
C GLY A 23 18.40 26.12 -8.31
N THR A 24 19.63 26.62 -8.34
CA THR A 24 20.91 25.91 -8.21
C THR A 24 21.06 25.17 -6.87
N ALA A 25 21.29 23.85 -6.88
CA ALA A 25 22.01 23.15 -5.80
C ALA A 25 22.64 21.85 -6.33
N ALA A 26 23.92 21.67 -5.99
CA ALA A 26 24.77 20.53 -6.31
C ALA A 26 24.15 19.17 -5.90
N PRO A 27 24.61 18.03 -6.48
CA PRO A 27 24.18 16.72 -6.02
C PRO A 27 24.73 16.51 -4.60
N SER A 28 23.89 16.77 -3.60
CA SER A 28 24.17 16.32 -2.24
C SER A 28 24.08 14.81 -2.25
N ALA A 29 25.21 14.15 -2.00
CA ALA A 29 25.23 12.76 -1.60
C ALA A 29 24.37 12.63 -0.35
N SER A 30 23.14 12.15 -0.51
CA SER A 30 22.27 11.84 0.61
C SER A 30 22.89 10.66 1.34
N ALA A 31 23.53 10.96 2.47
CA ALA A 31 23.94 9.94 3.43
C ALA A 31 22.70 9.11 3.75
N GLY A 32 22.74 7.83 3.39
CA GLY A 32 21.71 6.87 3.72
C GLY A 32 21.61 6.77 5.23
N ALA A 33 20.69 7.53 5.81
CA ALA A 33 20.19 7.26 7.14
C ALA A 33 19.55 5.87 7.05
N SER A 34 20.27 4.86 7.54
CA SER A 34 19.67 3.56 7.83
C SER A 34 18.62 3.79 8.91
N ALA A 35 17.41 4.14 8.49
CA ALA A 35 16.24 4.09 9.35
C ALA A 35 16.14 2.64 9.81
N THR A 36 16.35 2.43 11.11
CA THR A 36 16.14 1.13 11.73
C THR A 36 14.69 0.76 11.46
N ALA A 37 14.47 -0.21 10.56
CA ALA A 37 13.14 -0.59 10.14
C ALA A 37 12.38 -1.08 11.39
N ALA A 38 11.43 -0.28 11.85
CA ALA A 38 10.63 -0.64 13.00
C ALA A 38 9.81 -1.89 12.64
N GLY A 39 9.83 -2.90 13.51
CA GLY A 39 9.27 -4.23 13.22
C GLY A 39 7.75 -4.25 12.97
N PRO A 40 7.19 -5.39 12.56
CA PRO A 40 5.75 -5.55 12.39
C PRO A 40 4.99 -5.25 13.69
N LEU A 41 3.78 -4.71 13.55
CA LEU A 41 2.82 -4.46 14.62
C LEU A 41 1.72 -5.53 14.57
N PRO A 42 1.00 -5.79 15.67
CA PRO A 42 -0.16 -6.68 15.66
C PRO A 42 -1.24 -6.18 14.70
N ASP A 43 -1.93 -7.09 14.03
CA ASP A 43 -3.01 -6.74 13.10
C ASP A 43 -4.21 -6.10 13.80
N VAL A 44 -4.89 -5.21 13.06
CA VAL A 44 -6.16 -4.62 13.46
C VAL A 44 -7.27 -5.62 13.17
N LYS A 45 -7.90 -6.12 14.22
CA LYS A 45 -9.03 -7.04 14.11
C LYS A 45 -10.31 -6.26 13.84
N ILE A 46 -11.00 -6.62 12.76
CA ILE A 46 -12.32 -6.08 12.42
C ILE A 46 -13.31 -7.24 12.44
N GLY A 47 -14.32 -7.14 13.30
CA GLY A 47 -15.40 -8.10 13.39
C GLY A 47 -16.50 -7.83 12.36
N LEU A 48 -17.00 -8.89 11.75
CA LEU A 48 -18.17 -8.89 10.87
C LEU A 48 -19.13 -9.99 11.35
N ALA A 49 -20.14 -9.59 12.12
CA ALA A 49 -21.28 -10.43 12.41
C ALA A 49 -22.22 -10.44 11.20
N THR A 50 -22.53 -11.63 10.70
CA THR A 50 -23.41 -11.83 9.55
C THR A 50 -24.12 -13.17 9.70
N SER A 51 -25.24 -13.35 9.03
CA SER A 51 -25.94 -14.64 8.98
C SER A 51 -25.19 -15.59 8.07
N LYS A 52 -24.32 -16.46 8.61
CA LYS A 52 -23.69 -17.60 7.89
C LYS A 52 -24.59 -18.83 7.91
N SER A 53 -25.57 -18.84 8.81
CA SER A 53 -26.67 -19.78 8.86
C SER A 53 -27.99 -19.03 9.06
N GLY A 54 -29.11 -19.77 9.16
CA GLY A 54 -30.43 -19.17 9.35
C GLY A 54 -31.07 -18.60 8.09
N ALA A 55 -32.19 -17.89 8.29
CA ALA A 55 -33.07 -17.44 7.21
C ALA A 55 -32.42 -16.42 6.26
N ALA A 56 -31.44 -15.65 6.74
CA ALA A 56 -30.75 -14.60 5.98
C ALA A 56 -29.41 -15.07 5.37
N ASN A 57 -29.06 -16.36 5.44
CA ASN A 57 -27.77 -16.89 4.96
C ASN A 57 -27.49 -16.60 3.48
N PHE A 58 -28.53 -16.43 2.67
CA PHE A 58 -28.34 -16.09 1.25
C PHE A 58 -27.62 -14.74 1.06
N TYR A 59 -27.62 -13.84 2.06
CA TYR A 59 -26.82 -12.61 2.06
C TYR A 59 -25.35 -12.82 2.48
N ASN A 60 -24.96 -13.97 3.00
CA ASN A 60 -23.60 -14.20 3.49
C ASN A 60 -22.52 -14.13 2.41
N PRO A 61 -22.64 -14.81 1.25
CA PRO A 61 -21.53 -14.91 0.31
C PRO A 61 -21.07 -13.54 -0.20
N GLN A 62 -21.99 -12.69 -0.65
CA GLN A 62 -21.65 -11.34 -1.11
C GLN A 62 -21.14 -10.43 0.01
N GLN A 63 -21.66 -10.52 1.24
CA GLN A 63 -21.19 -9.70 2.36
C GLN A 63 -19.77 -10.06 2.76
N THR A 64 -19.49 -11.36 2.95
CA THR A 64 -18.18 -11.85 3.39
C THR A 64 -17.12 -11.68 2.31
N GLN A 65 -17.45 -11.98 1.04
CA GLN A 65 -16.52 -11.80 -0.07
C GLN A 65 -16.23 -10.33 -0.35
N GLY A 66 -17.25 -9.45 -0.28
CA GLY A 66 -17.07 -8.01 -0.46
C GLY A 66 -16.20 -7.40 0.64
N ALA A 67 -16.46 -7.77 1.90
CA ALA A 67 -15.65 -7.33 3.03
C ALA A 67 -14.20 -7.84 2.92
N GLN A 68 -14.01 -9.11 2.57
CA GLN A 68 -12.68 -9.69 2.39
C GLN A 68 -11.93 -9.01 1.23
N LEU A 69 -12.59 -8.76 0.10
CA LEU A 69 -11.98 -8.06 -1.04
C LEU A 69 -11.51 -6.66 -0.63
N ALA A 70 -12.31 -5.91 0.13
CA ALA A 70 -11.92 -4.59 0.61
C ALA A 70 -10.70 -4.65 1.54
N VAL A 71 -10.66 -5.64 2.45
CA VAL A 71 -9.52 -5.89 3.34
C VAL A 71 -8.27 -6.26 2.53
N ASP A 72 -8.41 -7.13 1.53
CA ASP A 72 -7.29 -7.56 0.68
C ASP A 72 -6.73 -6.38 -0.12
N GLN A 73 -7.60 -5.57 -0.71
CA GLN A 73 -7.21 -4.36 -1.44
C GLN A 73 -6.46 -3.37 -0.53
N PHE A 74 -6.98 -3.11 0.68
CA PHE A 74 -6.32 -2.23 1.65
C PHE A 74 -4.97 -2.79 2.11
N ASN A 75 -4.90 -4.08 2.43
CA ASN A 75 -3.65 -4.72 2.83
C ASN A 75 -2.61 -4.72 1.68
N ALA A 76 -3.07 -4.77 0.43
CA ALA A 76 -2.22 -4.70 -0.76
C ALA A 76 -1.65 -3.29 -1.01
N THR A 77 -2.29 -2.21 -0.55
CA THR A 77 -1.72 -0.84 -0.63
C THR A 77 -0.66 -0.57 0.43
N GLY A 78 -0.38 -1.55 1.31
CA GLY A 78 0.58 -1.43 2.41
C GLY A 78 -0.09 -1.29 3.78
N GLY A 79 -1.41 -1.41 3.90
CA GLY A 79 -2.08 -1.38 5.20
C GLY A 79 -1.81 -0.11 6.00
N PHE A 80 -1.81 -0.22 7.34
CA PHE A 80 -1.50 0.89 8.24
C PHE A 80 0.00 1.01 8.52
N GLN A 81 0.40 2.18 9.01
CA GLN A 81 1.76 2.45 9.51
C GLN A 81 2.87 2.07 8.50
N GLY A 82 2.60 2.27 7.20
CA GLY A 82 3.56 2.04 6.11
C GLY A 82 3.96 0.57 5.94
N GLY A 83 3.03 -0.37 5.96
CA GLY A 83 3.30 -1.81 5.76
C GLY A 83 3.39 -2.62 7.05
N ARG A 84 3.43 -1.95 8.21
CA ARG A 84 3.75 -2.59 9.49
C ARG A 84 2.53 -3.22 10.17
N GLN A 85 1.32 -2.88 9.75
CA GLN A 85 0.09 -3.33 10.41
C GLN A 85 -1.00 -3.57 9.36
N LYS A 86 -1.66 -4.72 9.40
CA LYS A 86 -2.71 -5.10 8.45
C LYS A 86 -4.07 -5.21 9.13
N ILE A 87 -5.13 -5.28 8.33
CA ILE A 87 -6.46 -5.66 8.81
C ILE A 87 -6.57 -7.19 8.78
N GLN A 88 -7.07 -7.76 9.87
CA GLN A 88 -7.59 -9.13 9.94
C GLN A 88 -9.11 -9.08 10.07
N LEU A 89 -9.82 -9.58 9.06
CA LEU A 89 -11.27 -9.74 9.12
C LEU A 89 -11.62 -11.00 9.94
N ILE A 90 -12.52 -10.86 10.90
CA ILE A 90 -13.07 -11.95 11.70
C ILE A 90 -14.56 -12.02 11.39
N VAL A 91 -15.02 -13.14 10.86
CA VAL A 91 -16.42 -13.31 10.44
C VAL A 91 -17.12 -14.31 11.34
N GLU A 92 -18.13 -13.84 12.05
CA GLU A 92 -18.92 -14.64 12.99
C GLU A 92 -20.37 -14.80 12.51
N ASP A 93 -21.01 -15.88 12.95
CA ASP A 93 -22.38 -16.25 12.55
C ASP A 93 -23.39 -15.76 13.57
N ASP A 94 -24.31 -14.88 13.19
CA ASP A 94 -25.42 -14.44 14.04
C ASP A 94 -26.63 -15.39 14.02
N GLY A 95 -26.61 -16.44 13.18
CA GLY A 95 -27.69 -17.42 13.05
C GLY A 95 -29.03 -16.86 12.57
N SER A 96 -29.06 -15.61 12.10
CA SER A 96 -30.27 -14.82 11.85
C SER A 96 -31.21 -14.70 13.06
N VAL A 97 -30.69 -14.79 14.28
CA VAL A 97 -31.47 -14.73 15.51
C VAL A 97 -30.88 -13.74 16.50
N ARG A 98 -31.76 -13.04 17.22
CA ARG A 98 -31.37 -12.00 18.18
C ARG A 98 -30.37 -12.49 19.23
N ASP A 99 -30.66 -13.63 19.84
CA ASP A 99 -29.91 -14.09 21.02
C ASP A 99 -28.48 -14.50 20.69
N GLN A 100 -28.26 -15.10 19.51
CA GLN A 100 -26.92 -15.39 19.02
C GLN A 100 -26.21 -14.12 18.55
N GLY A 101 -26.91 -13.24 17.84
CA GLY A 101 -26.37 -11.99 17.32
C GLY A 101 -25.83 -11.00 18.36
N ILE A 102 -26.22 -11.10 19.63
CA ILE A 102 -25.67 -10.27 20.73
C ILE A 102 -24.43 -10.88 21.40
N THR A 103 -24.06 -12.11 21.03
CA THR A 103 -22.93 -12.86 21.63
C THR A 103 -21.75 -13.05 20.69
N VAL A 104 -21.90 -12.60 19.44
CA VAL A 104 -20.86 -12.55 18.40
C VAL A 104 -20.30 -11.13 18.23
#